data_AF-A0AAW2HSA1-F1
#
_entry.id   AF-A0AAW2HSA1-F1
#
_cell.length_a   1.000
_cell.length_b   1.000
_cell.length_c   1.000
_cell.angle_alpha   90.00
_cell.angle_beta   90.00
_cell.angle_gamma   90.00
#
_symmetry.space_group_name_H-M   'P 1'
#
loop_
_entity.id
_entity.type
_entity.pdbx_description
1 polymer ?
#
loop_
_entity_poly.entity_id
_entity_poly.type
_entity_poly.pdbx_seq_one_letter_code
_entity_poly.pdbx_strand_id
1 'polypeptide(L)'
;MSLLSIALLLVVAVVPPTFTFGPRYCDICKDHTMCLYQGIGPSCVDVGEGGVTETEKVLIVDLHNQYRRKIAKGLEKRGQEGPQPEAANMRLMMWDDELATIAQRWADQCRFQHDKCRKTAKYKVGQNLFWSFSDPIRPRNWTEAITAWYDEVELFDAKKVGKYEFNFTTGHYTQLVWHNSYAVGCGRRDYGGNKLYACDYGPAGNFLRMPMYEVGPACSKCPANTVCKDGLCAGTTDGDFSPAAPDQAPAQDLPPLQQPPAQHFPVNNYFQFAHRIMQNLSPPRKDAVHYSYGYGDLVKKQHDGTANKFNLIDGKCKAKYH
;
A
#
# COMPACT_ATOMS: atom_id res chain seq x y z
N MET A 1 26.74 56.88 39.35
CA MET A 1 27.45 55.87 38.52
C MET A 1 26.66 54.58 38.62
N SER A 2 25.86 54.28 37.59
CA SER A 2 24.94 53.14 37.55
C SER A 2 25.66 51.91 37.01
N LEU A 3 25.69 50.82 37.77
CA LEU A 3 26.27 49.54 37.37
C LEU A 3 25.16 48.67 36.77
N LEU A 4 25.13 48.56 35.44
CA LEU A 4 24.33 47.56 34.73
C LEU A 4 24.94 46.17 34.95
N SER A 5 24.18 45.26 35.57
CA SER A 5 24.48 43.84 35.60
C SER A 5 24.06 43.20 34.27
N ILE A 6 25.03 42.68 33.52
CA ILE A 6 24.81 41.90 32.30
C ILE A 6 24.55 40.46 32.73
N ALA A 7 23.31 39.99 32.60
CA ALA A 7 22.97 38.59 32.78
C ALA A 7 23.36 37.80 31.52
N LEU A 8 24.32 36.89 31.67
CA LEU A 8 24.78 35.98 30.62
C LEU A 8 23.74 34.85 30.43
N LEU A 9 22.89 34.96 29.41
CA LEU A 9 21.98 33.89 28.99
C LEU A 9 22.80 32.75 28.37
N LEU A 10 23.04 31.69 29.14
CA LEU A 10 23.54 30.41 28.64
C LEU A 10 22.44 29.74 27.79
N VAL A 11 22.55 29.88 26.47
CA VAL A 11 21.76 29.08 25.53
C VAL A 11 22.36 27.68 25.51
N VAL A 12 21.76 26.76 26.26
CA VAL A 12 22.07 25.33 26.16
C VAL A 12 21.50 24.85 24.82
N ALA A 13 22.37 24.66 23.83
CA ALA A 13 22.00 23.99 22.59
C ALA A 13 21.63 22.54 22.92
N VAL A 14 20.33 22.23 22.95
CA VAL A 14 19.84 20.86 23.02
C VAL A 14 20.16 20.22 21.66
N VAL A 15 21.27 19.50 21.59
CA VAL A 15 21.59 18.66 20.43
C VAL A 15 20.57 17.51 20.46
N PRO A 16 19.67 17.39 19.47
CA PRO A 16 18.75 16.26 19.43
C PRO A 16 19.57 14.97 19.35
N PRO A 17 19.14 13.87 20.01
CA PRO A 17 19.84 12.61 19.94
C PRO A 17 20.00 12.19 18.48
N THR A 18 21.24 12.08 18.03
CA THR A 18 21.55 11.49 16.73
C THR A 18 21.16 10.01 16.80
N PHE A 19 19.99 9.68 16.27
CA PHE A 19 19.64 8.28 16.01
C PHE A 19 20.60 7.75 14.95
N THR A 20 21.62 7.01 15.37
CA THR A 20 22.54 6.33 14.45
C THR A 20 21.78 5.17 13.79
N PHE A 21 21.21 5.42 12.61
CA PHE A 21 20.38 4.47 11.85
C PHE A 21 21.16 3.36 11.11
N GLY A 22 22.49 3.29 11.23
CA GLY A 22 23.31 2.15 10.79
C GLY A 22 24.38 1.92 11.85
N PRO A 23 24.25 0.84 12.65
CA PRO A 23 24.67 -0.53 12.30
C PRO A 23 23.63 -1.64 12.60
N ARG A 24 22.50 -1.33 13.27
CA ARG A 24 21.57 -2.36 13.83
C ARG A 24 20.74 -3.13 12.81
N TYR A 25 20.33 -2.50 11.69
CA TYR A 25 19.49 -3.19 10.70
C TYR A 25 20.24 -4.28 9.92
N CYS A 26 21.56 -4.11 9.76
CA CYS A 26 22.44 -5.11 9.14
C CYS A 26 22.55 -6.41 9.96
N ASP A 27 22.16 -6.39 11.24
CA ASP A 27 22.15 -7.56 12.12
C ASP A 27 20.81 -8.31 12.05
N ILE A 28 19.72 -7.64 11.67
CA ILE A 28 18.42 -8.28 11.44
C ILE A 28 18.49 -9.17 10.19
N CYS A 29 19.04 -8.65 9.09
CA CYS A 29 19.31 -9.36 7.85
C CYS A 29 20.35 -8.58 7.03
N LYS A 30 21.28 -9.28 6.37
CA LYS A 30 22.38 -8.66 5.63
C LYS A 30 21.93 -7.88 4.40
N ASP A 31 20.77 -8.24 3.86
CA ASP A 31 20.12 -7.59 2.72
C ASP A 31 19.00 -6.64 3.14
N HIS A 32 19.00 -6.17 4.39
CA HIS A 32 18.05 -5.16 4.86
C HIS A 32 18.14 -3.87 4.05
N THR A 33 17.00 -3.27 3.68
CA THR A 33 16.94 -2.02 2.91
C THR A 33 17.75 -0.90 3.56
N MET A 34 17.59 -0.69 4.88
CA MET A 34 18.38 0.28 5.65
C MET A 34 19.87 -0.07 5.80
N CYS A 35 20.27 -1.32 5.53
CA CYS A 35 21.67 -1.73 5.53
C CYS A 35 22.34 -1.49 4.18
N LEU A 36 21.63 -1.84 3.09
CA LEU A 36 22.18 -1.82 1.74
C LEU A 36 22.17 -0.43 1.10
N TYR A 37 21.16 0.37 1.40
CA TYR A 37 20.93 1.62 0.68
C TYR A 37 21.13 2.83 1.58
N GLN A 38 21.89 3.78 1.07
CA GLN A 38 22.04 5.11 1.63
C GLN A 38 21.63 6.12 0.55
N GLY A 39 20.78 7.07 0.91
CA GLY A 39 20.28 8.08 -0.03
C GLY A 39 19.46 7.51 -1.19
N ILE A 40 19.49 8.25 -2.30
CA ILE A 40 18.71 7.99 -3.51
C ILE A 40 19.51 7.10 -4.45
N GLY A 41 18.87 6.03 -4.93
CA GLY A 41 19.50 5.01 -5.77
C GLY A 41 19.75 5.48 -7.21
N PRO A 42 20.70 4.84 -7.92
CA PRO A 42 21.09 5.24 -9.28
C PRO A 42 20.00 5.00 -10.34
N SER A 43 18.96 4.24 -10.01
CA SER A 43 17.80 4.02 -10.90
C SER A 43 16.82 5.20 -10.88
N CYS A 44 16.96 6.12 -9.92
CA CYS A 44 16.17 7.34 -9.85
C CYS A 44 16.77 8.41 -10.77
N VAL A 45 16.27 8.48 -12.01
CA VAL A 45 16.58 9.58 -12.94
C VAL A 45 15.67 10.77 -12.68
N ASP A 46 16.11 12.00 -13.00
CA ASP A 46 15.33 13.23 -12.84
C ASP A 46 14.58 13.30 -11.50
N VAL A 47 15.34 13.19 -10.42
CA VAL A 47 14.82 13.06 -9.06
C VAL A 47 13.91 14.23 -8.71
N GLY A 48 12.66 13.93 -8.42
CA GLY A 48 11.67 14.88 -7.94
C GLY A 48 11.44 14.80 -6.44
N GLU A 49 10.34 15.39 -5.98
CA GLU A 49 9.92 15.34 -4.58
C GLU A 49 9.81 13.91 -4.03
N GLY A 50 9.87 13.77 -2.73
CA GLY A 50 9.58 12.51 -2.05
C GLY A 50 9.36 12.76 -0.56
N GLY A 51 9.11 11.68 0.17
CA GLY A 51 8.58 11.78 1.52
C GLY A 51 7.05 11.80 1.54
N VAL A 52 6.53 11.86 2.75
CA VAL A 52 5.10 11.90 3.08
C VAL A 52 4.89 13.03 4.08
N THR A 53 4.04 13.98 3.73
CA THR A 53 3.69 15.11 4.61
C THR A 53 2.79 14.67 5.75
N GLU A 54 2.73 15.42 6.86
CA GLU A 54 1.87 15.07 8.01
C GLU A 54 0.38 14.94 7.63
N THR A 55 -0.13 15.80 6.74
CA THR A 55 -1.49 15.69 6.21
C THR A 55 -1.69 14.40 5.41
N GLU A 56 -0.67 13.96 4.66
CA GLU A 56 -0.73 12.70 3.93
C GLU A 56 -0.64 11.49 4.85
N LYS A 57 0.14 11.55 5.95
CA LYS A 57 0.15 10.48 6.97
C LYS A 57 -1.25 10.24 7.53
N VAL A 58 -1.95 11.32 7.89
CA VAL A 58 -3.34 11.29 8.36
C VAL A 58 -4.26 10.68 7.29
N LEU A 59 -4.20 11.20 6.06
CA LEU A 59 -5.00 10.69 4.94
C LEU A 59 -4.79 9.20 4.68
N ILE A 60 -3.53 8.74 4.69
CA ILE A 60 -3.18 7.33 4.46
C ILE A 60 -3.83 6.47 5.55
N VAL A 61 -3.64 6.82 6.82
CA VAL A 61 -4.23 6.06 7.94
C VAL A 61 -5.76 6.07 7.88
N ASP A 62 -6.36 7.22 7.57
CA ASP A 62 -7.81 7.37 7.48
C ASP A 62 -8.40 6.50 6.36
N LEU A 63 -7.81 6.50 5.16
CA LEU A 63 -8.24 5.65 4.06
C LEU A 63 -8.12 4.16 4.39
N HIS A 64 -7.01 3.75 5.00
CA HIS A 64 -6.85 2.36 5.47
C HIS A 64 -7.95 1.99 6.46
N ASN A 65 -8.19 2.83 7.47
CA ASN A 65 -9.21 2.57 8.49
C ASN A 65 -10.64 2.63 7.93
N GLN A 66 -10.92 3.50 6.97
CA GLN A 66 -12.21 3.57 6.27
C GLN A 66 -12.52 2.25 5.58
N TYR A 67 -11.58 1.73 4.79
CA TYR A 67 -11.76 0.45 4.08
C TYR A 67 -11.82 -0.74 5.02
N ARG A 68 -10.95 -0.80 6.03
CA ARG A 68 -10.97 -1.85 7.06
C ARG A 68 -12.31 -1.88 7.80
N ARG A 69 -12.85 -0.71 8.15
CA ARG A 69 -14.16 -0.57 8.78
C ARG A 69 -15.29 -0.99 7.86
N LYS A 70 -15.22 -0.63 6.57
CA LYS A 70 -16.20 -1.05 5.57
C LYS A 70 -16.30 -2.57 5.49
N ILE A 71 -15.16 -3.28 5.46
CA ILE A 71 -15.11 -4.74 5.53
C ILE A 71 -15.63 -5.24 6.87
N ALA A 72 -15.13 -4.71 8.00
CA ALA A 72 -15.48 -5.19 9.32
C ALA A 72 -16.99 -5.15 9.60
N LYS A 73 -17.66 -4.10 9.12
CA LYS A 73 -19.12 -3.91 9.24
C LYS A 73 -19.94 -4.60 8.14
N GLY A 74 -19.31 -5.37 7.24
CA GLY A 74 -20.01 -6.11 6.18
C GLY A 74 -20.64 -5.20 5.11
N LEU A 75 -20.08 -4.00 4.93
CA LEU A 75 -20.58 -2.99 4.00
C LEU A 75 -19.94 -3.09 2.61
N GLU A 76 -18.90 -3.90 2.43
CA GLU A 76 -18.34 -4.19 1.11
C GLU A 76 -19.16 -5.27 0.41
N LYS A 77 -19.83 -4.88 -0.68
CA LYS A 77 -20.71 -5.76 -1.44
C LYS A 77 -20.01 -6.40 -2.64
N ARG A 78 -18.81 -5.93 -2.98
CA ARG A 78 -17.97 -6.47 -4.06
C ARG A 78 -17.20 -7.71 -3.61
N GLY A 79 -16.83 -8.54 -4.58
CA GLY A 79 -16.12 -9.80 -4.35
C GLY A 79 -16.54 -10.88 -5.34
N GLN A 80 -15.62 -11.78 -5.67
CA GLN A 80 -15.99 -13.04 -6.31
C GLN A 80 -16.66 -13.94 -5.27
N GLU A 81 -17.67 -14.68 -5.70
CA GLU A 81 -18.42 -15.62 -4.83
C GLU A 81 -19.17 -14.98 -3.65
N GLY A 82 -19.37 -13.65 -3.67
CA GLY A 82 -20.25 -12.94 -2.75
C GLY A 82 -19.66 -11.65 -2.18
N PRO A 83 -20.44 -10.94 -1.33
CA PRO A 83 -19.91 -9.81 -0.56
C PRO A 83 -18.82 -10.29 0.40
N GLN A 84 -17.92 -9.39 0.78
CA GLN A 84 -16.92 -9.71 1.79
C GLN A 84 -17.60 -9.92 3.15
N PRO A 85 -17.28 -11.01 3.88
CA PRO A 85 -17.88 -11.26 5.19
C PRO A 85 -17.40 -10.24 6.23
N GLU A 86 -18.21 -10.02 7.27
CA GLU A 86 -17.85 -9.19 8.43
C GLU A 86 -16.61 -9.71 9.15
N ALA A 87 -15.87 -8.79 9.78
CA ALA A 87 -14.63 -9.11 10.49
C ALA A 87 -14.75 -8.85 11.99
N ALA A 88 -14.65 -9.91 12.78
CA ALA A 88 -14.81 -9.87 14.23
C ALA A 88 -13.63 -9.22 14.97
N ASN A 89 -12.44 -9.23 14.37
CA ASN A 89 -11.17 -8.91 15.03
C ASN A 89 -10.28 -7.92 14.25
N MET A 90 -10.88 -7.13 13.34
CA MET A 90 -10.15 -6.17 12.51
C MET A 90 -9.54 -5.05 13.35
N ARG A 91 -8.21 -4.95 13.40
CA ARG A 91 -7.54 -3.90 14.19
C ARG A 91 -7.58 -2.55 13.51
N LEU A 92 -7.63 -1.49 14.31
CA LEU A 92 -7.40 -0.12 13.87
C LEU A 92 -5.94 0.05 13.46
N MET A 93 -5.70 0.65 12.29
CA MET A 93 -4.40 0.96 11.73
C MET A 93 -3.89 2.29 12.26
N MET A 94 -2.60 2.38 12.56
CA MET A 94 -1.92 3.58 13.06
C MET A 94 -0.64 3.82 12.27
N TRP A 95 -0.18 5.07 12.27
CA TRP A 95 1.08 5.42 11.61
C TRP A 95 2.28 4.93 12.42
N ASP A 96 3.31 4.44 11.74
CA ASP A 96 4.58 4.01 12.33
C ASP A 96 5.77 4.63 11.56
N ASP A 97 6.52 5.51 12.23
CA ASP A 97 7.62 6.25 11.61
C ASP A 97 8.83 5.37 11.27
N GLU A 98 9.03 4.24 11.96
CA GLU A 98 10.09 3.29 11.61
C GLU A 98 9.76 2.62 10.27
N LEU A 99 8.53 2.12 10.12
CA LEU A 99 8.04 1.57 8.85
C LEU A 99 8.09 2.60 7.73
N ALA A 100 7.71 3.85 7.99
CA ALA A 100 7.74 4.91 7.00
C ALA A 100 9.16 5.22 6.53
N THR A 101 10.11 5.24 7.46
CA THR A 101 11.53 5.45 7.14
C THR A 101 12.07 4.35 6.24
N ILE A 102 11.72 3.08 6.52
CA ILE A 102 12.13 1.93 5.72
C ILE A 102 11.47 1.96 4.34
N ALA A 103 10.15 2.21 4.27
CA ALA A 103 9.41 2.33 3.02
C ALA A 103 9.93 3.46 2.15
N GLN A 104 10.26 4.62 2.74
CA GLN A 104 10.87 5.74 2.02
C GLN A 104 12.25 5.40 1.49
N ARG A 105 13.08 4.71 2.29
CA ARG A 105 14.41 4.26 1.84
C ARG A 105 14.28 3.36 0.60
N TRP A 106 13.24 2.51 0.55
CA TRP A 106 12.99 1.68 -0.62
C TRP A 106 12.44 2.47 -1.81
N ALA A 107 11.49 3.37 -1.59
CA ALA A 107 10.95 4.23 -2.64
C ALA A 107 12.06 5.09 -3.31
N ASP A 108 13.03 5.54 -2.51
CA ASP A 108 14.23 6.26 -2.96
C ASP A 108 15.15 5.43 -3.87
N GLN A 109 14.86 4.14 -4.11
CA GLN A 109 15.61 3.32 -5.07
C GLN A 109 14.95 3.27 -6.45
N CYS A 110 13.73 3.79 -6.61
CA CYS A 110 12.99 3.87 -7.87
C CYS A 110 12.92 2.55 -8.65
N ARG A 111 12.70 1.45 -7.92
CA ARG A 111 12.53 0.11 -8.47
C ARG A 111 11.15 -0.40 -8.11
N PHE A 112 10.28 -0.56 -9.10
CA PHE A 112 8.93 -1.09 -8.89
C PHE A 112 8.97 -2.62 -8.72
N GLN A 113 9.48 -3.04 -7.58
CA GLN A 113 9.52 -4.42 -7.11
C GLN A 113 9.65 -4.41 -5.59
N HIS A 114 9.37 -5.51 -4.93
CA HIS A 114 9.59 -5.63 -3.49
C HIS A 114 11.09 -5.73 -3.15
N ASP A 115 11.52 -5.05 -2.09
CA ASP A 115 12.83 -5.28 -1.47
C ASP A 115 12.94 -6.65 -0.79
N LYS A 116 14.17 -7.07 -0.51
CA LYS A 116 14.46 -8.40 0.03
C LYS A 116 14.16 -8.50 1.52
N CYS A 117 14.47 -7.46 2.30
CA CYS A 117 14.26 -7.47 3.73
C CYS A 117 13.98 -6.06 4.29
N ARG A 118 12.86 -5.93 4.99
CA ARG A 118 12.34 -4.69 5.60
C ARG A 118 11.85 -4.90 7.04
N LYS A 119 12.36 -5.94 7.70
CA LYS A 119 11.91 -6.35 9.04
C LYS A 119 12.41 -5.36 10.08
N THR A 120 11.56 -5.05 11.05
CA THR A 120 11.99 -4.33 12.25
C THR A 120 12.30 -5.33 13.36
N ALA A 121 12.82 -4.84 14.50
CA ALA A 121 12.93 -5.67 15.69
C ALA A 121 11.56 -6.14 16.21
N LYS A 122 10.49 -5.37 15.94
CA LYS A 122 9.12 -5.62 16.41
C LYS A 122 8.32 -6.52 15.46
N TYR A 123 8.57 -6.44 14.15
CA TYR A 123 7.69 -7.01 13.13
C TYR A 123 8.43 -7.78 12.04
N LYS A 124 7.81 -8.89 11.58
CA LYS A 124 7.84 -9.20 10.15
C LYS A 124 6.98 -8.16 9.44
N VAL A 125 7.43 -7.65 8.30
CA VAL A 125 6.81 -6.49 7.65
C VAL A 125 6.35 -6.84 6.24
N GLY A 126 5.07 -6.57 5.95
CA GLY A 126 4.46 -6.69 4.63
C GLY A 126 4.65 -5.42 3.82
N GLN A 127 4.34 -5.42 2.53
CA GLN A 127 4.52 -4.25 1.68
C GLN A 127 3.51 -4.22 0.54
N ASN A 128 2.93 -3.05 0.28
CA ASN A 128 2.23 -2.73 -0.96
C ASN A 128 3.03 -1.69 -1.74
N LEU A 129 3.06 -1.84 -3.06
CA LEU A 129 3.69 -0.88 -3.97
C LEU A 129 2.66 -0.36 -4.97
N PHE A 130 2.79 0.91 -5.33
CA PHE A 130 2.03 1.51 -6.40
C PHE A 130 2.93 2.38 -7.27
N TRP A 131 2.64 2.40 -8.56
CA TRP A 131 3.38 3.17 -9.52
C TRP A 131 2.41 3.95 -10.39
N SER A 132 2.71 5.22 -10.65
CA SER A 132 1.95 6.03 -11.60
C SER A 132 2.85 7.01 -12.34
N PHE A 133 2.35 7.54 -13.46
CA PHE A 133 2.99 8.67 -14.12
C PHE A 133 2.86 9.93 -13.25
N SER A 134 3.87 10.79 -13.37
CA SER A 134 3.83 12.11 -12.75
C SER A 134 2.85 13.02 -13.48
N ASP A 135 1.65 13.15 -12.91
CA ASP A 135 0.67 14.16 -13.28
C ASP A 135 1.04 15.51 -12.63
N PRO A 136 1.33 16.58 -13.42
CA PRO A 136 1.59 17.93 -12.90
C PRO A 136 0.38 18.56 -12.21
N ILE A 137 -0.84 18.13 -12.55
CA ILE A 137 -2.09 18.63 -11.99
C ILE A 137 -2.38 17.93 -10.65
N ARG A 138 -1.96 16.68 -10.49
CA ARG A 138 -2.11 15.87 -9.26
C ARG A 138 -0.75 15.37 -8.78
N PRO A 139 0.10 16.24 -8.22
CA PRO A 139 1.48 15.91 -7.90
C PRO A 139 1.61 14.82 -6.83
N ARG A 140 0.67 14.69 -5.90
CA ARG A 140 0.66 13.64 -4.87
C ARG A 140 -0.73 13.02 -4.78
N ASN A 141 -0.86 11.72 -5.04
CA ASN A 141 -2.17 11.06 -5.11
C ASN A 141 -2.21 9.73 -4.33
N TRP A 142 -2.07 9.83 -2.99
CA TRP A 142 -2.21 8.69 -2.08
C TRP A 142 -3.60 8.05 -2.13
N THR A 143 -4.65 8.85 -2.36
CA THR A 143 -6.01 8.35 -2.52
C THR A 143 -6.10 7.36 -3.67
N GLU A 144 -5.55 7.70 -4.84
CA GLU A 144 -5.51 6.79 -5.98
C GLU A 144 -4.75 5.50 -5.67
N ALA A 145 -3.55 5.60 -5.07
CA ALA A 145 -2.74 4.42 -4.74
C ALA A 145 -3.48 3.44 -3.80
N ILE A 146 -4.05 3.95 -2.71
CA ILE A 146 -4.75 3.13 -1.70
C ILE A 146 -6.07 2.61 -2.24
N THR A 147 -6.80 3.42 -3.02
CA THR A 147 -8.04 2.99 -3.66
C THR A 147 -7.78 1.87 -4.67
N ALA A 148 -6.72 1.99 -5.48
CA ALA A 148 -6.34 0.95 -6.44
C ALA A 148 -6.00 -0.38 -5.76
N TRP A 149 -5.28 -0.35 -4.63
CA TRP A 149 -5.04 -1.55 -3.83
C TRP A 149 -6.33 -2.14 -3.26
N TYR A 150 -7.25 -1.30 -2.77
CA TYR A 150 -8.51 -1.76 -2.21
C TYR A 150 -9.46 -2.34 -3.26
N ASP A 151 -9.50 -1.76 -4.47
CA ASP A 151 -10.40 -2.15 -5.55
C ASP A 151 -10.11 -3.56 -6.11
N GLU A 152 -8.95 -4.13 -5.82
CA GLU A 152 -8.68 -5.56 -6.04
C GLU A 152 -9.70 -6.48 -5.32
N VAL A 153 -10.45 -5.96 -4.33
CA VAL A 153 -11.57 -6.67 -3.70
C VAL A 153 -12.59 -7.22 -4.70
N GLU A 154 -12.78 -6.56 -5.85
CA GLU A 154 -13.66 -7.05 -6.91
C GLU A 154 -13.24 -8.41 -7.48
N LEU A 155 -11.95 -8.71 -7.43
CA LEU A 155 -11.36 -9.96 -7.91
C LEU A 155 -11.15 -10.99 -6.80
N PHE A 156 -11.40 -10.62 -5.54
CA PHE A 156 -11.12 -11.49 -4.40
C PHE A 156 -12.30 -12.43 -4.10
N ASP A 157 -12.01 -13.73 -4.02
CA ASP A 157 -12.97 -14.76 -3.61
C ASP A 157 -13.21 -14.72 -2.10
N ALA A 158 -14.41 -14.26 -1.71
CA ALA A 158 -14.81 -14.11 -0.31
C ALA A 158 -14.72 -15.42 0.50
N LYS A 159 -14.78 -16.60 -0.15
CA LYS A 159 -14.63 -17.90 0.52
C LYS A 159 -13.21 -18.15 1.02
N LYS A 160 -12.22 -17.39 0.53
CA LYS A 160 -10.80 -17.53 0.91
C LYS A 160 -10.42 -16.73 2.15
N VAL A 161 -11.32 -15.94 2.73
CA VAL A 161 -11.05 -15.16 3.96
C VAL A 161 -10.52 -16.03 5.10
N GLY A 162 -11.17 -17.17 5.37
CA GLY A 162 -10.80 -18.04 6.50
C GLY A 162 -9.56 -18.90 6.25
N LYS A 163 -9.16 -19.07 4.99
CA LYS A 163 -8.00 -19.88 4.58
C LYS A 163 -7.37 -19.22 3.36
N TYR A 164 -6.54 -18.22 3.63
CA TYR A 164 -5.98 -17.38 2.58
C TYR A 164 -5.13 -18.18 1.58
N GLU A 165 -5.33 -17.88 0.30
CA GLU A 165 -4.46 -18.31 -0.79
C GLU A 165 -3.96 -17.07 -1.51
N PHE A 166 -2.64 -16.99 -1.70
CA PHE A 166 -2.04 -15.85 -2.35
C PHE A 166 -2.41 -15.78 -3.83
N ASN A 167 -2.75 -14.59 -4.30
CA ASN A 167 -2.88 -14.24 -5.70
C ASN A 167 -2.25 -12.87 -5.93
N PHE A 168 -1.41 -12.75 -6.96
CA PHE A 168 -0.75 -11.51 -7.34
C PHE A 168 -1.72 -10.38 -7.69
N THR A 169 -2.97 -10.69 -8.06
CA THR A 169 -3.99 -9.68 -8.41
C THR A 169 -4.81 -9.17 -7.23
N THR A 170 -4.66 -9.76 -6.04
CA THR A 170 -5.43 -9.38 -4.82
C THR A 170 -4.55 -9.23 -3.58
N GLY A 171 -3.23 -9.33 -3.76
CA GLY A 171 -2.24 -9.25 -2.69
C GLY A 171 -2.28 -7.91 -1.96
N HIS A 172 -2.56 -6.81 -2.66
CA HIS A 172 -2.58 -5.49 -2.05
C HIS A 172 -3.82 -5.28 -1.21
N TYR A 173 -5.00 -5.65 -1.73
CA TYR A 173 -6.26 -5.64 -0.98
C TYR A 173 -6.12 -6.48 0.29
N THR A 174 -5.63 -7.71 0.15
CA THR A 174 -5.56 -8.66 1.27
C THR A 174 -4.60 -8.21 2.37
N GLN A 175 -3.50 -7.52 2.03
CA GLN A 175 -2.64 -6.89 3.02
C GLN A 175 -3.32 -5.68 3.69
N LEU A 176 -3.99 -4.83 2.93
CA LEU A 176 -4.68 -3.63 3.43
C LEU A 176 -5.73 -4.00 4.50
N VAL A 177 -6.46 -5.10 4.28
CA VAL A 177 -7.52 -5.59 5.18
C VAL A 177 -7.08 -6.78 6.05
N TRP A 178 -5.77 -6.97 6.24
CA TRP A 178 -5.28 -8.04 7.12
C TRP A 178 -5.54 -7.67 8.59
N HIS A 179 -6.28 -8.51 9.33
CA HIS A 179 -6.80 -8.15 10.65
C HIS A 179 -5.73 -7.75 11.66
N ASN A 180 -4.60 -8.46 11.63
CA ASN A 180 -3.55 -8.28 12.61
C ASN A 180 -2.56 -7.17 12.24
N SER A 181 -2.56 -6.66 11.01
CA SER A 181 -1.74 -5.50 10.64
C SER A 181 -2.38 -4.25 11.25
N TYR A 182 -1.65 -3.59 12.15
CA TYR A 182 -2.15 -2.44 12.91
C TYR A 182 -1.23 -1.21 12.82
N ALA A 183 -0.05 -1.35 12.24
CA ALA A 183 0.89 -0.28 11.97
C ALA A 183 1.13 -0.19 10.47
N VAL A 184 1.13 1.02 9.93
CA VAL A 184 1.50 1.31 8.54
C VAL A 184 2.46 2.49 8.51
N GLY A 185 3.48 2.40 7.67
CA GLY A 185 4.35 3.53 7.36
C GLY A 185 4.66 3.52 5.89
N CYS A 186 4.59 4.69 5.25
CA CYS A 186 4.72 4.79 3.80
C CYS A 186 5.80 5.78 3.38
N GLY A 187 6.27 5.59 2.16
CA GLY A 187 7.22 6.46 1.47
C GLY A 187 6.87 6.61 0.00
N ARG A 188 7.34 7.71 -0.60
CA ARG A 188 7.11 8.03 -2.00
C ARG A 188 8.31 8.73 -2.62
N ARG A 189 8.57 8.45 -3.89
CA ARG A 189 9.59 9.16 -4.69
C ARG A 189 9.10 9.43 -6.10
N ASP A 190 9.27 10.67 -6.54
CA ASP A 190 9.13 11.06 -7.94
C ASP A 190 10.47 10.96 -8.67
N TYR A 191 10.45 10.45 -9.89
CA TYR A 191 11.64 10.23 -10.72
C TYR A 191 11.24 10.05 -12.18
N GLY A 192 11.95 10.70 -13.12
CA GLY A 192 11.85 10.42 -14.56
C GLY A 192 10.43 10.51 -15.13
N GLY A 193 9.60 11.43 -14.60
CA GLY A 193 8.19 11.54 -14.98
C GLY A 193 7.27 10.47 -14.38
N ASN A 194 7.71 9.75 -13.35
CA ASN A 194 6.97 8.70 -12.64
C ASN A 194 6.98 8.94 -11.13
N LYS A 195 6.12 8.19 -10.42
CA LYS A 195 6.00 8.17 -8.97
C LYS A 195 5.99 6.73 -8.48
N LEU A 196 6.79 6.42 -7.47
CA LEU A 196 6.76 5.15 -6.76
C LEU A 196 6.27 5.40 -5.33
N TYR A 197 5.24 4.67 -4.93
CA TYR A 197 4.68 4.65 -3.59
C TYR A 197 4.95 3.29 -2.97
N ALA A 198 5.37 3.28 -1.71
CA ALA A 198 5.55 2.08 -0.91
C ALA A 198 4.88 2.27 0.45
N CYS A 199 4.08 1.29 0.88
CA CYS A 199 3.56 1.22 2.24
C CYS A 199 3.98 -0.10 2.86
N ASP A 200 4.64 -0.01 4.01
CA ASP A 200 5.09 -1.14 4.81
C ASP A 200 4.11 -1.37 5.97
N TYR A 201 3.75 -2.64 6.24
CA TYR A 201 2.71 -3.03 7.19
C TYR A 201 3.26 -3.89 8.31
N GLY A 202 2.97 -3.51 9.56
CA GLY A 202 3.42 -4.17 10.77
C GLY A 202 2.25 -4.68 11.63
N PRO A 203 2.26 -5.95 12.06
CA PRO A 203 2.93 -7.09 11.43
C PRO A 203 2.47 -7.33 9.98
N ALA A 204 3.26 -8.08 9.23
CA ALA A 204 2.95 -8.52 7.87
C ALA A 204 1.63 -9.29 7.80
N GLY A 205 0.93 -9.15 6.67
CA GLY A 205 -0.21 -9.97 6.31
C GLY A 205 0.16 -11.07 5.30
N ASN A 206 -0.85 -11.55 4.59
CA ASN A 206 -0.75 -12.48 3.45
C ASN A 206 -0.01 -13.79 3.77
N PHE A 207 -0.13 -14.27 5.01
CA PHE A 207 0.40 -15.57 5.38
C PHE A 207 -0.48 -16.68 4.80
N LEU A 208 0.10 -17.52 3.95
CA LEU A 208 -0.60 -18.63 3.31
C LEU A 208 -1.32 -19.50 4.34
N ARG A 209 -2.58 -19.85 4.03
CA ARG A 209 -3.47 -20.70 4.82
C ARG A 209 -3.88 -20.12 6.18
N MET A 210 -3.45 -18.92 6.54
CA MET A 210 -3.95 -18.20 7.70
C MET A 210 -5.22 -17.43 7.32
N PRO A 211 -6.14 -17.16 8.27
CA PRO A 211 -7.27 -16.29 8.00
C PRO A 211 -6.80 -14.85 7.79
N MET A 212 -7.37 -14.16 6.81
CA MET A 212 -7.19 -12.71 6.65
C MET A 212 -7.76 -11.94 7.82
N TYR A 213 -8.91 -12.41 8.32
CA TYR A 213 -9.59 -11.96 9.51
C TYR A 213 -10.55 -13.05 9.99
N GLU A 214 -10.99 -12.98 11.24
CA GLU A 214 -12.02 -13.90 11.74
C GLU A 214 -13.40 -13.42 11.31
N VAL A 215 -14.16 -14.30 10.65
CA VAL A 215 -15.53 -14.00 10.23
C VAL A 215 -16.45 -13.93 11.45
N GLY A 216 -17.21 -12.84 11.55
CA GLY A 216 -18.21 -12.63 12.59
C GLY A 216 -18.52 -11.14 12.78
N PRO A 217 -19.52 -10.81 13.62
CA PRO A 217 -19.94 -9.43 13.82
C PRO A 217 -18.77 -8.52 14.20
N ALA A 218 -18.72 -7.31 13.64
CA ALA A 218 -17.67 -6.34 13.93
C ALA A 218 -17.38 -6.24 15.44
N CYS A 219 -16.09 -6.23 15.81
CA CYS A 219 -15.59 -6.20 17.18
C CYS A 219 -15.96 -7.36 18.12
N SER A 220 -16.70 -8.39 17.66
CA SER A 220 -17.11 -9.51 18.53
C SER A 220 -15.94 -10.35 19.07
N LYS A 221 -14.74 -10.21 18.50
CA LYS A 221 -13.52 -10.92 18.91
C LYS A 221 -12.29 -10.01 18.89
N CYS A 222 -12.43 -8.78 19.38
CA CYS A 222 -11.28 -7.91 19.51
C CYS A 222 -10.16 -8.56 20.38
N PRO A 223 -8.89 -8.48 19.96
CA PRO A 223 -7.77 -9.02 20.75
C PRO A 223 -7.66 -8.40 22.14
N ALA A 224 -6.96 -9.07 23.07
CA ALA A 224 -6.67 -8.50 24.38
C ALA A 224 -5.96 -7.13 24.27
N ASN A 225 -6.22 -6.25 25.24
CA ASN A 225 -5.73 -4.86 25.28
C ASN A 225 -6.20 -4.02 24.08
N THR A 226 -7.36 -4.35 23.52
CA THR A 226 -8.04 -3.51 22.53
C THR A 226 -9.51 -3.31 22.91
N VAL A 227 -10.08 -2.20 22.46
CA VAL A 227 -11.50 -1.84 22.63
C VAL A 227 -12.12 -1.58 21.25
N CYS A 228 -13.42 -1.83 21.14
CA CYS A 228 -14.13 -1.51 19.91
C CYS A 228 -14.27 0.00 19.74
N LYS A 229 -13.75 0.53 18.63
CA LYS A 229 -13.92 1.91 18.19
C LYS A 229 -14.44 1.90 16.76
N ASP A 230 -15.73 2.18 16.63
CA ASP A 230 -16.41 2.30 15.33
C ASP A 230 -16.19 1.07 14.41
N GLY A 231 -16.36 -0.14 14.94
CA GLY A 231 -16.21 -1.39 14.18
C GLY A 231 -14.78 -1.91 14.01
N LEU A 232 -13.78 -1.24 14.61
CA LEU A 232 -12.38 -1.66 14.62
C LEU A 232 -11.85 -1.84 16.04
N CYS A 233 -10.88 -2.74 16.23
CA CYS A 233 -10.24 -3.01 17.51
C CYS A 233 -9.04 -2.06 17.72
N ALA A 234 -9.21 -1.03 18.54
CA ALA A 234 -8.21 -0.01 18.86
C ALA A 234 -7.47 -0.34 20.16
N GLY A 235 -6.15 -0.08 20.24
CA GLY A 235 -5.37 -0.35 21.46
C GLY A 235 -5.83 0.46 22.68
N THR A 236 -5.68 -0.08 23.89
CA THR A 236 -6.12 0.54 25.15
C THR A 236 -5.07 1.42 25.85
N THR A 237 -3.82 1.45 25.38
CA THR A 237 -2.75 2.22 26.01
C THR A 237 -2.57 3.57 25.32
N ASP A 238 -2.83 4.63 26.07
CA ASP A 238 -2.66 6.04 25.70
C ASP A 238 -1.17 6.39 25.46
N GLY A 239 -0.70 6.06 24.26
CA GLY A 239 0.53 6.59 23.63
C GLY A 239 0.45 6.59 22.10
N ASP A 240 -0.69 6.15 21.56
CA ASP A 240 -0.95 5.91 20.13
C ASP A 240 -1.96 6.91 19.52
N PHE A 241 -2.41 7.88 20.31
CA PHE A 241 -3.12 9.05 19.80
C PHE A 241 -2.12 10.19 19.69
N SER A 242 -1.55 10.42 18.51
CA SER A 242 -1.22 11.80 18.15
C SER A 242 -2.56 12.42 17.72
N PRO A 243 -3.18 13.31 18.53
CA PRO A 243 -4.36 14.01 18.09
C PRO A 243 -3.91 15.05 17.07
N ALA A 244 -3.84 14.67 15.80
CA ALA A 244 -3.86 15.64 14.71
C ALA A 244 -5.31 16.08 14.45
N ALA A 245 -5.94 16.68 15.46
CA ALA A 245 -7.04 17.62 15.34
C ALA A 245 -7.43 18.14 16.73
N PRO A 246 -7.40 19.45 16.99
CA PRO A 246 -8.14 20.00 18.13
C PRO A 246 -9.63 19.74 17.91
N ASP A 247 -10.29 19.32 18.99
CA ASP A 247 -11.73 19.15 19.08
C ASP A 247 -12.47 20.43 18.64
N GLN A 248 -13.60 20.24 17.99
CA GLN A 248 -14.54 21.25 17.46
C GLN A 248 -14.21 21.86 16.08
N ALA A 249 -14.31 21.02 15.05
CA ALA A 249 -15.07 21.43 13.87
C ALA A 249 -16.42 20.67 13.93
N PRO A 250 -17.58 21.35 13.86
CA PRO A 250 -18.84 20.64 13.70
C PRO A 250 -18.74 19.78 12.45
N ALA A 251 -19.41 18.62 12.44
CA ALA A 251 -19.58 17.80 11.25
C ALA A 251 -20.10 18.69 10.13
N GLN A 252 -19.19 19.22 9.32
CA GLN A 252 -19.53 19.79 8.04
C GLN A 252 -19.81 18.55 7.21
N ASP A 253 -21.07 18.40 6.84
CA ASP A 253 -21.51 17.43 5.87
C ASP A 253 -20.51 17.42 4.72
N LEU A 254 -19.60 16.44 4.73
CA LEU A 254 -18.86 16.10 3.54
C LEU A 254 -19.95 15.82 2.52
N PRO A 255 -19.99 16.57 1.40
CA PRO A 255 -21.00 16.33 0.40
C PRO A 255 -20.98 14.83 0.08
N PRO A 256 -22.15 14.19 -0.05
CA PRO A 256 -22.20 12.81 -0.49
C PRO A 256 -21.24 12.71 -1.67
N LEU A 257 -20.32 11.73 -1.63
CA LEU A 257 -19.53 11.42 -2.81
C LEU A 257 -20.55 11.21 -3.92
N GLN A 258 -20.72 12.23 -4.77
CA GLN A 258 -21.39 12.06 -6.04
C GLN A 258 -20.51 11.05 -6.73
N GLN A 259 -20.98 9.81 -6.75
CA GLN A 259 -20.41 8.81 -7.62
C GLN A 259 -20.37 9.49 -8.98
N PRO A 260 -19.19 9.69 -9.59
CA PRO A 260 -19.18 10.07 -10.98
C PRO A 260 -20.07 9.05 -11.70
N PRO A 261 -20.93 9.48 -12.64
CA PRO A 261 -21.75 8.55 -13.40
C PRO A 261 -20.82 7.44 -13.88
N ALA A 262 -21.24 6.18 -13.76
CA ALA A 262 -20.43 5.02 -14.12
C ALA A 262 -19.93 5.18 -15.56
N GLN A 263 -18.79 5.85 -15.70
CA GLN A 263 -17.98 5.80 -16.88
C GLN A 263 -17.38 4.43 -16.78
N HIS A 264 -17.97 3.54 -17.57
CA HIS A 264 -17.42 2.26 -17.92
C HIS A 264 -15.99 2.52 -18.38
N PHE A 265 -15.04 2.50 -17.45
CA PHE A 265 -13.63 2.35 -17.77
C PHE A 265 -13.48 0.86 -18.01
N PRO A 266 -13.41 0.43 -19.28
CA PRO A 266 -13.29 -0.98 -19.57
C PRO A 266 -11.99 -1.47 -18.91
N VAL A 267 -12.12 -2.53 -18.11
CA VAL A 267 -11.05 -3.31 -17.46
C VAL A 267 -9.91 -3.71 -18.45
N ASN A 268 -10.17 -3.56 -19.75
CA ASN A 268 -9.26 -3.79 -20.86
C ASN A 268 -8.00 -2.90 -20.89
N ASN A 269 -7.98 -1.74 -20.22
CA ASN A 269 -6.78 -0.90 -20.20
C ASN A 269 -5.69 -1.40 -19.23
N TYR A 270 -6.02 -2.22 -18.24
CA TYR A 270 -5.02 -2.77 -17.32
C TYR A 270 -4.21 -3.92 -17.96
N PHE A 271 -4.88 -4.77 -18.75
CA PHE A 271 -4.24 -5.87 -19.49
C PHE A 271 -3.40 -5.37 -20.69
N GLN A 272 -3.89 -4.36 -21.42
CA GLN A 272 -3.12 -3.70 -22.49
C GLN A 272 -1.89 -2.96 -21.93
N PHE A 273 -1.99 -2.41 -20.72
CA PHE A 273 -0.89 -1.73 -20.02
C PHE A 273 0.21 -2.71 -19.57
N ALA A 274 -0.15 -3.84 -18.94
CA ALA A 274 0.81 -4.90 -18.59
C ALA A 274 1.48 -5.52 -19.83
N HIS A 275 0.74 -5.66 -20.94
CA HIS A 275 1.28 -6.18 -22.22
C HIS A 275 2.30 -5.22 -22.87
N ARG A 276 2.08 -3.89 -22.77
CA ARG A 276 3.02 -2.87 -23.29
C ARG A 276 4.34 -2.81 -22.51
N ILE A 277 4.32 -3.11 -21.21
CA ILE A 277 5.53 -3.15 -20.37
C ILE A 277 6.46 -4.30 -20.78
N MET A 278 5.92 -5.46 -21.16
CA MET A 278 6.74 -6.62 -21.57
C MET A 278 7.39 -6.47 -22.95
N GLN A 279 6.91 -5.56 -23.81
CA GLN A 279 7.48 -5.35 -25.15
C GLN A 279 8.68 -4.38 -25.16
N ASN A 280 8.88 -3.58 -24.09
CA ASN A 280 9.96 -2.59 -23.99
C ASN A 280 11.12 -3.04 -23.08
N LEU A 281 11.04 -4.23 -22.47
CA LEU A 281 12.17 -4.84 -21.78
C LEU A 281 13.06 -5.52 -22.83
N SER A 282 14.31 -5.06 -22.96
CA SER A 282 15.31 -5.76 -23.78
C SER A 282 15.41 -7.23 -23.33
N PRO A 283 15.55 -8.19 -24.28
CA PRO A 283 15.56 -9.61 -23.94
C PRO A 283 16.76 -9.93 -23.04
N PRO A 284 16.58 -10.79 -22.01
CA PRO A 284 17.69 -11.26 -21.20
C PRO A 284 18.66 -12.09 -22.05
N ARG A 285 19.97 -11.97 -21.74
CA ARG A 285 21.03 -12.84 -22.26
C ARG A 285 20.67 -14.32 -22.00
N LYS A 286 21.01 -15.18 -22.96
CA LYS A 286 20.54 -16.58 -23.13
C LYS A 286 21.11 -17.60 -22.11
N ASP A 287 21.29 -17.20 -20.86
CA ASP A 287 22.06 -18.02 -19.91
C ASP A 287 21.55 -17.95 -18.46
N ALA A 288 20.29 -17.55 -18.27
CA ALA A 288 19.61 -17.66 -16.97
C ALA A 288 18.55 -18.78 -16.99
N VAL A 289 18.79 -19.80 -16.17
CA VAL A 289 17.99 -21.01 -15.96
C VAL A 289 16.58 -20.67 -15.44
N HIS A 290 15.60 -21.38 -16.00
CA HIS A 290 14.16 -21.34 -15.73
C HIS A 290 13.74 -21.14 -14.26
N TYR A 291 12.86 -20.16 -14.01
CA TYR A 291 11.66 -20.30 -13.18
C TYR A 291 10.62 -19.24 -13.58
N SER A 292 9.73 -19.58 -14.51
CA SER A 292 8.48 -18.84 -14.73
C SER A 292 7.47 -19.79 -15.39
N TYR A 293 6.59 -20.36 -14.58
CA TYR A 293 5.37 -21.02 -15.04
C TYR A 293 4.21 -20.39 -14.28
N GLY A 294 3.20 -19.92 -15.02
CA GLY A 294 1.95 -19.43 -14.41
C GLY A 294 1.07 -18.49 -15.23
N TYR A 295 1.40 -18.12 -16.47
CA TYR A 295 0.54 -17.23 -17.28
C TYR A 295 -0.02 -17.88 -18.57
N GLY A 296 0.56 -19.01 -19.02
CA GLY A 296 0.16 -19.66 -20.28
C GLY A 296 -1.17 -20.42 -20.24
N ASP A 297 -1.58 -20.91 -19.08
CA ASP A 297 -2.72 -21.84 -18.99
C ASP A 297 -4.08 -21.15 -18.78
N LEU A 298 -4.11 -19.84 -18.50
CA LEU A 298 -5.35 -19.08 -18.32
C LEU A 298 -5.94 -18.56 -19.64
N VAL A 299 -5.14 -18.50 -20.71
CA VAL A 299 -5.61 -18.07 -22.04
C VAL A 299 -6.45 -19.15 -22.74
N LYS A 300 -6.39 -20.41 -22.28
CA LYS A 300 -7.13 -21.51 -22.91
C LYS A 300 -8.54 -21.75 -22.36
N LYS A 301 -8.91 -21.21 -21.20
CA LYS A 301 -10.21 -21.51 -20.56
C LYS A 301 -11.32 -20.50 -20.83
N GLN A 302 -11.06 -19.45 -21.59
CA GLN A 302 -12.07 -18.42 -21.92
C GLN A 302 -12.45 -18.39 -23.41
N HIS A 303 -11.97 -19.37 -24.19
CA HIS A 303 -12.29 -19.53 -25.62
C HIS A 303 -13.18 -20.73 -25.88
N ASP A 304 -14.34 -20.79 -25.23
CA ASP A 304 -15.44 -21.61 -25.73
C ASP A 304 -16.74 -20.81 -25.61
N GLY A 305 -17.28 -20.39 -26.77
CA GLY A 305 -18.52 -19.61 -26.85
C GLY A 305 -18.38 -18.23 -27.48
N THR A 306 -17.99 -18.19 -28.76
CA THR A 306 -18.45 -17.31 -29.86
C THR A 306 -17.30 -16.96 -30.80
N ALA A 307 -17.44 -17.41 -32.04
CA ALA A 307 -16.44 -17.28 -33.09
C ALA A 307 -16.37 -15.84 -33.62
N ASN A 308 -15.18 -15.26 -33.61
CA ASN A 308 -14.74 -14.31 -34.63
C ASN A 308 -13.30 -14.65 -34.99
N LYS A 309 -13.10 -15.17 -36.22
CA LYS A 309 -11.79 -15.51 -36.76
C LYS A 309 -11.04 -14.22 -37.10
N PHE A 310 -9.93 -13.95 -36.41
CA PHE A 310 -8.96 -12.95 -36.82
C PHE A 310 -7.77 -13.67 -37.48
N ASN A 311 -7.59 -13.50 -38.80
CA ASN A 311 -6.36 -13.88 -39.47
C ASN A 311 -5.43 -12.66 -39.55
N LEU A 312 -4.19 -12.83 -39.08
CA LEU A 312 -3.11 -11.85 -39.22
C LEU A 312 -2.53 -11.93 -40.64
N ILE A 313 -2.67 -10.85 -41.41
CA ILE A 313 -1.84 -10.61 -42.60
C ILE A 313 -1.29 -9.19 -42.48
N ASP A 314 0.03 -9.06 -42.54
CA ASP A 314 0.83 -7.83 -42.61
C ASP A 314 0.58 -6.73 -41.55
N GLY A 315 0.42 -7.14 -40.29
CA GLY A 315 0.81 -6.32 -39.14
C GLY A 315 0.05 -5.00 -38.93
N LYS A 316 -1.13 -4.80 -39.53
CA LYS A 316 -1.99 -3.63 -39.25
C LYS A 316 -3.46 -4.04 -39.11
N CYS A 317 -4.03 -3.88 -37.90
CA CYS A 317 -5.48 -4.00 -37.69
C CYS A 317 -6.21 -2.80 -38.31
N LYS A 318 -6.99 -3.04 -39.36
CA LYS A 318 -8.05 -2.12 -39.80
C LYS A 318 -9.41 -2.76 -39.49
N ALA A 319 -10.25 -2.07 -38.73
CA ALA A 319 -11.65 -2.43 -38.59
C ALA A 319 -12.41 -2.00 -39.86
N LYS A 320 -13.08 -2.94 -40.54
CA LYS A 320 -14.17 -2.61 -41.47
C LYS A 320 -15.48 -2.83 -40.74
N TYR A 321 -16.28 -1.77 -40.65
CA TYR A 321 -17.68 -1.86 -40.26
C TYR A 321 -18.50 -2.26 -41.49
N HIS A 322 -19.25 -3.35 -41.37
CA HIS A 322 -20.47 -3.61 -42.14
C HIS A 322 -21.61 -3.61 -41.15
#